data_AF-A0AAW7A284-F1
#
_entry.id   AF-A0AAW7A284-F1
#
_cell.length_a   1.000
_cell.length_b   1.000
_cell.length_c   1.000
_cell.angle_alpha   90.00
_cell.angle_beta   90.00
_cell.angle_gamma   90.00
#
_symmetry.space_group_name_H-M   'P 1'
#
loop_
_entity.id
_entity.type
_entity.pdbx_description
1 polymer ?
#
loop_
_entity_poly.entity_id
_entity_poly.type
_entity_poly.pdbx_seq_one_letter_code
_entity_poly.pdbx_strand_id
1 'polypeptide(L)'
;MKIKLLTASVAAVLLVAGCGSDSDPEVKTYSVQAYDPAVIGMEVSYDCGGDLKGQADELTTNYEGMVGKARISHIDVVSAPGECTFTLKHTDKSVDASNGKPITSDYKIPKGLAQADSLVTGSPFTTLVANSLDDGEVYSSDTAEKVFANLGIDINASGKTVDEILRDTESVVANLQSEGGNSELATKLVATANIVSDIIKANPTAAPEAVAVAAKSMAEEVIAKYPHYPKAGADSEEVIYVEISEEDTKNVVEQVEKDIAAGKPVDQIKPTVPPVPDAKPGKPVDPVAPPSGGSGGN
;
A
#
# COMPACT_ATOMS: atom_id res chain seq x y z
N MET A 1 -47.93 11.71 -5.36
CA MET A 1 -48.03 10.54 -4.47
C MET A 1 -46.66 9.91 -4.36
N LYS A 2 -46.11 9.89 -3.13
CA LYS A 2 -44.76 9.43 -2.79
C LYS A 2 -44.81 7.92 -2.57
N ILE A 3 -44.09 7.13 -3.35
CA ILE A 3 -43.90 5.70 -3.07
C ILE A 3 -42.64 5.59 -2.22
N LYS A 4 -42.86 5.30 -0.93
CA LYS A 4 -41.82 4.86 0.00
C LYS A 4 -41.52 3.40 -0.33
N LEU A 5 -40.32 3.12 -0.85
CA LEU A 5 -39.80 1.77 -0.92
C LEU A 5 -39.12 1.47 0.42
N LEU A 6 -39.64 0.44 1.07
CA LEU A 6 -39.28 -0.06 2.38
C LEU A 6 -37.89 -0.68 2.33
N THR A 7 -37.03 -0.23 3.24
CA THR A 7 -35.78 -0.85 3.66
C THR A 7 -36.09 -2.26 4.17
N ALA A 8 -35.63 -3.29 3.46
CA ALA A 8 -35.69 -4.67 3.91
C ALA A 8 -34.47 -4.96 4.77
N SER A 9 -34.71 -5.20 6.06
CA SER A 9 -33.74 -5.65 7.04
C SER A 9 -33.19 -7.03 6.66
N VAL A 10 -31.95 -7.11 6.19
CA VAL A 10 -31.23 -8.38 6.05
C VAL A 10 -30.33 -8.56 7.26
N ALA A 11 -30.91 -9.06 8.35
CA ALA A 11 -30.15 -9.70 9.40
C ALA A 11 -29.89 -11.15 8.95
N ALA A 12 -28.80 -11.36 8.20
CA ALA A 12 -28.31 -12.70 7.89
C ALA A 12 -27.03 -12.94 8.68
N VAL A 13 -27.20 -13.48 9.89
CA VAL A 13 -26.15 -14.13 10.67
C VAL A 13 -25.73 -15.37 9.88
N LEU A 14 -24.55 -15.36 9.27
CA LEU A 14 -23.96 -16.57 8.70
C LEU A 14 -23.44 -17.45 9.84
N LEU A 15 -24.34 -18.28 10.39
CA LEU A 15 -24.00 -19.44 11.20
C LEU A 15 -23.36 -20.50 10.31
N VAL A 16 -22.04 -20.64 10.37
CA VAL A 16 -21.38 -21.87 9.92
C VAL A 16 -21.71 -22.96 10.93
N ALA A 17 -22.68 -23.80 10.60
CA ALA A 17 -23.04 -24.97 11.39
C ALA A 17 -21.91 -26.01 11.31
N GLY A 18 -21.08 -26.05 12.34
CA GLY A 18 -20.05 -27.06 12.56
C GLY A 18 -19.90 -27.37 14.05
N CYS A 19 -20.75 -28.27 14.54
CA CYS A 19 -20.54 -29.17 15.68
C CYS A 19 -19.67 -28.69 16.88
N GLY A 20 -20.34 -28.16 17.92
CA GLY A 20 -20.00 -28.43 19.32
C GLY A 20 -19.02 -27.48 20.02
N SER A 21 -19.47 -26.96 21.16
CA SER A 21 -18.78 -26.22 22.23
C SER A 21 -19.09 -24.71 22.24
N ASP A 22 -19.36 -24.20 23.44
CA ASP A 22 -19.66 -22.80 23.77
C ASP A 22 -18.55 -21.85 23.33
N SER A 23 -18.57 -21.42 22.07
CA SER A 23 -17.76 -20.32 21.57
C SER A 23 -18.67 -19.25 20.99
N ASP A 24 -18.52 -18.02 21.47
CA ASP A 24 -19.16 -16.83 20.90
C ASP A 24 -19.08 -16.83 19.37
N PRO A 25 -20.09 -16.32 18.64
CA PRO A 25 -20.06 -16.30 17.18
C PRO A 25 -18.84 -15.52 16.69
N GLU A 26 -17.95 -16.18 15.95
CA GLU A 26 -16.83 -15.51 15.29
C GLU A 26 -17.38 -14.56 14.21
N VAL A 27 -17.22 -13.25 14.43
CA VAL A 27 -17.53 -12.24 13.43
C VAL A 27 -16.46 -12.30 12.35
N LYS A 28 -16.84 -12.72 11.15
CA LYS A 28 -15.93 -12.74 10.00
C LYS A 28 -15.52 -11.31 9.64
N THR A 29 -14.22 -11.08 9.52
CA THR A 29 -13.65 -9.77 9.18
C THR A 29 -12.80 -9.83 7.92
N TYR A 30 -12.77 -8.73 7.18
CA TYR A 30 -11.85 -8.52 6.06
C TYR A 30 -10.65 -7.69 6.49
N SER A 31 -9.44 -8.06 6.10
CA SER A 31 -8.22 -7.34 6.50
C SER A 31 -7.64 -6.51 5.36
N VAL A 32 -7.37 -5.24 5.66
CA VAL A 32 -6.66 -4.31 4.79
C VAL A 32 -5.32 -3.95 5.46
N GLN A 33 -4.23 -4.00 4.69
CA GLN A 33 -2.90 -3.64 5.16
C GLN A 33 -2.44 -2.31 4.56
N ALA A 34 -1.75 -1.46 5.32
CA ALA A 34 -0.97 -0.34 4.82
C ALA A 34 0.52 -0.74 4.71
N TYR A 35 1.13 -0.48 3.56
CA TYR A 35 2.51 -0.89 3.29
C TYR A 35 3.32 0.12 2.46
N ASP A 36 4.26 0.76 3.11
CA ASP A 36 5.48 1.39 2.65
C ASP A 36 6.57 1.12 3.72
N PRO A 37 7.16 -0.08 3.68
CA PRO A 37 7.05 -1.09 4.76
C PRO A 37 5.81 -1.00 5.69
N ALA A 38 5.61 -1.90 6.66
CA ALA A 38 4.35 -1.90 7.43
C ALA A 38 4.04 -0.51 8.05
N VAL A 39 2.94 0.14 7.65
CA VAL A 39 2.62 1.52 8.08
C VAL A 39 1.58 1.51 9.18
N ILE A 40 1.95 2.01 10.35
CA ILE A 40 1.04 2.17 11.47
C ILE A 40 0.40 3.56 11.47
N GLY A 41 -0.79 3.69 12.06
CA GLY A 41 -1.43 4.98 12.30
C GLY A 41 -2.17 5.59 11.10
N MET A 42 -2.49 4.81 10.06
CA MET A 42 -3.36 5.26 8.96
C MET A 42 -4.83 4.93 9.23
N GLU A 43 -5.74 5.83 8.87
CA GLU A 43 -7.18 5.62 8.93
C GLU A 43 -7.66 4.87 7.69
N VAL A 44 -8.45 3.80 7.85
CA VAL A 44 -8.92 2.99 6.73
C VAL A 44 -10.42 3.22 6.50
N SER A 45 -10.77 3.47 5.24
CA SER A 45 -12.15 3.63 4.77
C SER A 45 -12.40 2.83 3.49
N TYR A 46 -13.66 2.48 3.25
CA TYR A 46 -14.08 1.74 2.07
C TYR A 46 -15.28 2.41 1.39
N ASP A 47 -15.35 2.25 0.07
CA ASP A 47 -16.47 2.65 -0.77
C ASP A 47 -16.73 1.56 -1.82
N CYS A 48 -17.88 0.90 -1.71
CA CYS A 48 -18.30 -0.20 -2.59
C CYS A 48 -19.34 0.23 -3.63
N GLY A 49 -19.55 1.54 -3.78
CA GLY A 49 -20.53 2.13 -4.69
C GLY A 49 -21.92 2.33 -4.07
N GLY A 50 -22.71 3.19 -4.71
CA GLY A 50 -24.03 3.58 -4.20
C GLY A 50 -23.92 4.30 -2.85
N ASP A 51 -24.72 3.86 -1.88
CA ASP A 51 -24.73 4.38 -0.51
C ASP A 51 -23.82 3.57 0.44
N LEU A 52 -23.10 2.55 -0.06
CA LEU A 52 -22.29 1.64 0.75
C LEU A 52 -20.86 2.17 0.94
N LYS A 53 -20.68 2.95 2.02
CA LYS A 53 -19.40 3.51 2.45
C LYS A 53 -19.23 3.39 3.95
N GLY A 54 -18.00 3.28 4.41
CA GLY A 54 -17.72 3.19 5.85
C GLY A 54 -16.24 3.28 6.20
N GLN A 55 -15.96 3.02 7.48
CA GLN A 55 -14.62 3.00 8.06
C GLN A 55 -14.32 1.60 8.59
N ALA A 56 -13.03 1.29 8.75
CA ALA A 56 -12.61 0.08 9.45
C ALA A 56 -13.06 0.07 10.91
N ASP A 57 -13.20 -1.14 11.47
CA ASP A 57 -13.57 -1.36 12.87
C ASP A 57 -12.46 -0.79 13.78
N GLU A 58 -11.22 -1.07 13.42
CA GLU A 58 -10.04 -0.39 13.94
C GLU A 58 -9.84 0.95 13.24
N LEU A 59 -9.95 2.04 13.99
CA LEU A 59 -9.77 3.39 13.45
C LEU A 59 -8.38 3.61 12.83
N THR A 60 -7.35 2.87 13.27
CA THR A 60 -5.99 2.98 12.72
C THR A 60 -5.25 1.65 12.62
N THR A 61 -4.26 1.56 11.74
CA THR A 61 -3.41 0.38 11.49
C THR A 61 -2.34 0.07 12.56
N ASN A 62 -2.51 0.50 13.82
CA ASN A 62 -1.46 0.55 14.84
C ASN A 62 -1.59 -0.50 15.98
N TYR A 63 -2.33 -1.60 15.79
CA TYR A 63 -2.65 -2.49 16.90
C TYR A 63 -1.72 -3.72 17.00
N GLU A 64 -1.38 -4.11 18.24
CA GLU A 64 -0.61 -5.34 18.52
C GLU A 64 -1.26 -6.56 17.86
N GLY A 65 -0.44 -7.41 17.24
CA GLY A 65 -0.90 -8.57 16.45
C GLY A 65 -1.45 -8.22 15.06
N MET A 66 -1.57 -6.92 14.73
CA MET A 66 -2.08 -6.41 13.45
C MET A 66 -1.28 -5.19 12.98
N VAL A 67 0.06 -5.25 13.09
CA VAL A 67 0.94 -4.17 12.66
C VAL A 67 0.69 -3.83 11.20
N GLY A 68 0.34 -2.57 10.93
CA GLY A 68 0.02 -2.11 9.59
C GLY A 68 -1.33 -2.61 9.06
N LYS A 69 -2.20 -3.21 9.87
CA LYS A 69 -3.47 -3.81 9.42
C LYS A 69 -4.68 -3.21 10.15
N ALA A 70 -5.79 -3.13 9.43
CA ALA A 70 -7.12 -2.80 9.98
C ALA A 70 -8.15 -3.82 9.47
N ARG A 71 -9.21 -4.05 10.25
CA ARG A 71 -10.28 -5.00 9.91
C ARG A 71 -11.59 -4.29 9.63
N ILE A 72 -12.40 -4.93 8.79
CA ILE A 72 -13.74 -4.47 8.43
C ILE A 72 -14.70 -5.64 8.58
N SER A 73 -15.73 -5.47 9.43
CA SER A 73 -16.76 -6.46 9.71
C SER A 73 -18.01 -6.33 8.83
N HIS A 74 -18.10 -5.27 8.03
CA HIS A 74 -19.26 -5.02 7.17
C HIS A 74 -19.47 -6.15 6.15
N ILE A 75 -20.66 -6.75 6.14
CA ILE A 75 -20.95 -7.99 5.39
C ILE A 75 -20.65 -7.89 3.89
N ASP A 76 -20.97 -6.76 3.27
CA ASP A 76 -20.72 -6.56 1.84
C ASP A 76 -19.22 -6.47 1.52
N VAL A 77 -18.42 -5.89 2.42
CA VAL A 77 -16.96 -5.87 2.27
C VAL A 77 -16.38 -7.26 2.47
N VAL A 78 -16.87 -8.02 3.45
CA VAL A 78 -16.38 -9.36 3.75
C VAL A 78 -16.73 -10.36 2.64
N SER A 79 -17.93 -10.24 2.06
CA SER A 79 -18.43 -11.18 1.04
C SER A 79 -17.97 -10.83 -0.38
N ALA A 80 -17.77 -9.55 -0.68
CA ALA A 80 -17.40 -9.07 -2.01
C ALA A 80 -16.42 -7.88 -1.94
N PRO A 81 -15.23 -8.04 -1.34
CA PRO A 81 -14.29 -6.92 -1.17
C PRO A 81 -13.79 -6.37 -2.52
N GLY A 82 -13.80 -7.19 -3.58
CA GLY A 82 -13.46 -6.77 -4.94
C GLY A 82 -14.41 -5.74 -5.53
N GLU A 83 -15.61 -5.56 -4.96
CA GLU A 83 -16.54 -4.49 -5.37
C GLU A 83 -16.17 -3.12 -4.76
N CYS A 84 -15.23 -3.10 -3.82
CA CYS A 84 -14.88 -1.95 -3.02
C CYS A 84 -13.55 -1.32 -3.46
N THR A 85 -13.49 -0.01 -3.34
CA THR A 85 -12.24 0.75 -3.23
C THR A 85 -11.91 0.94 -1.76
N PHE A 86 -10.63 0.98 -1.43
CA PHE A 86 -10.18 1.30 -0.07
C PHE A 86 -9.25 2.50 -0.10
N THR A 87 -9.45 3.41 0.84
CA THR A 87 -8.57 4.57 1.05
C THR A 87 -7.97 4.47 2.43
N LEU A 88 -6.65 4.47 2.48
CA LEU A 88 -5.84 4.54 3.69
C LEU A 88 -5.31 5.96 3.78
N LYS A 89 -5.89 6.75 4.68
CA LYS A 89 -5.54 8.14 4.85
C LYS A 89 -4.47 8.29 5.91
N HIS A 90 -3.39 9.01 5.61
CA HIS A 90 -2.37 9.29 6.61
C HIS A 90 -2.91 10.23 7.70
N THR A 91 -2.28 10.15 8.87
CA THR A 91 -2.47 11.05 10.00
C THR A 91 -1.11 11.59 10.44
N ASP A 92 -1.08 12.55 11.36
CA ASP A 92 0.16 13.05 11.96
C ASP A 92 0.95 11.96 12.72
N LYS A 93 0.34 10.79 12.95
CA LYS A 93 0.94 9.63 13.62
C LYS A 93 1.32 8.52 12.64
N SER A 94 1.09 8.69 11.34
CA SER A 94 1.41 7.67 10.35
C SER A 94 2.91 7.56 10.16
N VAL A 95 3.45 6.36 10.40
CA VAL A 95 4.88 6.08 10.28
C VAL A 95 5.12 4.67 9.76
N ASP A 96 6.23 4.48 9.06
CA ASP A 96 6.81 3.18 8.75
C ASP A 96 7.24 2.52 10.08
N ALA A 97 6.66 1.37 10.41
CA ALA A 97 6.94 0.66 11.66
C ALA A 97 8.36 0.09 11.74
N SER A 98 9.02 -0.12 10.59
CA SER A 98 10.36 -0.71 10.53
C SER A 98 11.46 0.29 10.85
N ASN A 99 11.30 1.57 10.51
CA ASN A 99 12.34 2.60 10.65
C ASN A 99 11.84 3.94 11.20
N GLY A 100 10.55 4.09 11.45
CA GLY A 100 9.96 5.31 12.01
C GLY A 100 9.86 6.49 11.03
N LYS A 101 10.08 6.29 9.72
CA LYS A 101 9.91 7.33 8.71
C LYS A 101 8.46 7.84 8.75
N PRO A 102 8.22 9.17 8.85
CA PRO A 102 6.88 9.72 8.74
C PRO A 102 6.26 9.44 7.38
N ILE A 103 5.06 8.87 7.39
CA ILE A 103 4.25 8.65 6.19
C ILE A 103 3.25 9.79 6.08
N THR A 104 3.33 10.50 4.96
CA THR A 104 2.54 11.72 4.71
C THR A 104 1.79 11.65 3.39
N SER A 105 1.62 10.43 2.88
CA SER A 105 0.96 10.09 1.63
C SER A 105 -0.24 9.21 1.93
N ASP A 106 -1.34 9.46 1.22
CA ASP A 106 -2.51 8.57 1.27
C ASP A 106 -2.29 7.40 0.32
N TYR A 107 -2.80 6.22 0.70
CA TYR A 107 -2.78 5.04 -0.16
C TYR A 107 -4.17 4.65 -0.62
N LYS A 108 -4.23 4.12 -1.84
CA LYS A 108 -5.47 3.67 -2.48
C LYS A 108 -5.34 2.21 -2.91
N ILE A 109 -6.46 1.50 -2.80
CA ILE A 109 -6.63 0.16 -3.33
C ILE A 109 -7.78 0.23 -4.35
N PRO A 110 -7.52 -0.04 -5.63
CA PRO A 110 -8.54 0.08 -6.66
C PRO A 110 -9.59 -1.03 -6.55
N LYS A 111 -10.79 -0.72 -7.03
CA LYS A 111 -11.87 -1.70 -7.20
C LYS A 111 -11.39 -2.84 -8.09
N GLY A 112 -11.73 -4.08 -7.75
CA GLY A 112 -11.38 -5.30 -8.51
C GLY A 112 -10.09 -5.98 -8.07
N LEU A 113 -9.21 -5.32 -7.29
CA LEU A 113 -7.98 -5.94 -6.80
C LEU A 113 -8.24 -6.90 -5.62
N ALA A 114 -9.08 -6.49 -4.67
CA ALA A 114 -9.35 -7.23 -3.45
C ALA A 114 -10.15 -8.53 -3.71
N GLN A 115 -9.90 -9.57 -2.91
CA GLN A 115 -10.58 -10.87 -3.02
C GLN A 115 -11.10 -11.32 -1.66
N ALA A 116 -12.26 -11.98 -1.66
CA ALA A 116 -12.80 -12.59 -0.44
C ALA A 116 -11.80 -13.59 0.15
N ASP A 117 -11.77 -13.68 1.48
CA ASP A 117 -10.90 -14.61 2.23
C ASP A 117 -9.38 -14.39 2.02
N SER A 118 -8.98 -13.20 1.53
CA SER A 118 -7.58 -12.76 1.42
C SER A 118 -7.41 -11.38 2.04
N LEU A 119 -6.20 -11.03 2.45
CA LEU A 119 -5.88 -9.62 2.72
C LEU A 119 -5.66 -8.87 1.39
N VAL A 120 -5.72 -7.55 1.46
CA VAL A 120 -5.29 -6.66 0.37
C VAL A 120 -4.40 -5.55 0.94
N THR A 121 -3.34 -5.21 0.22
CA THR A 121 -2.37 -4.20 0.64
C THR A 121 -2.65 -2.87 -0.06
N GLY A 122 -2.72 -1.79 0.70
CA GLY A 122 -2.65 -0.41 0.26
C GLY A 122 -1.22 0.09 0.40
N SER A 123 -0.58 0.37 -0.73
CA SER A 123 0.81 0.77 -0.82
C SER A 123 1.01 1.89 -1.84
N PRO A 124 2.21 2.49 -1.92
CA PRO A 124 2.58 3.35 -3.03
C PRO A 124 2.33 2.68 -4.40
N PHE A 125 2.53 1.36 -4.51
CA PHE A 125 2.26 0.62 -5.76
C PHE A 125 0.78 0.53 -6.10
N THR A 126 -0.09 0.11 -5.18
CA THR A 126 -1.54 0.06 -5.47
C THR A 126 -2.10 1.45 -5.72
N THR A 127 -1.53 2.47 -5.08
CA THR A 127 -1.92 3.87 -5.31
C THR A 127 -1.53 4.33 -6.70
N LEU A 128 -0.33 4.01 -7.16
CA LEU A 128 0.12 4.32 -8.51
C LEU A 128 -0.72 3.58 -9.56
N VAL A 129 -1.06 2.31 -9.31
CA VAL A 129 -1.98 1.54 -10.15
C VAL A 129 -3.36 2.19 -10.16
N ALA A 130 -3.92 2.54 -9.00
CA ALA A 130 -5.21 3.21 -8.92
C ALA A 130 -5.23 4.56 -9.64
N ASN A 131 -4.15 5.33 -9.58
CA ASN A 131 -4.02 6.59 -10.31
C ASN A 131 -3.86 6.38 -11.83
N SER A 132 -3.50 5.17 -12.28
CA SER A 132 -3.37 4.79 -13.69
C SER A 132 -4.67 4.32 -14.33
N LEU A 133 -5.74 4.18 -13.53
CA LEU A 133 -7.07 3.81 -14.00
C LEU A 133 -7.87 5.07 -14.36
N ASP A 134 -8.61 5.01 -15.46
CA ASP A 134 -9.56 6.06 -15.80
C ASP A 134 -10.73 6.09 -14.78
N ASP A 135 -11.46 7.21 -14.73
CA ASP A 135 -12.61 7.36 -13.82
C ASP A 135 -13.64 6.23 -14.00
N GLY A 136 -13.80 5.42 -12.95
CA GLY A 136 -14.74 4.29 -12.93
C GLY A 136 -14.22 3.00 -13.57
N GLU A 137 -12.98 2.98 -14.05
CA GLU A 137 -12.31 1.78 -14.52
C GLU A 137 -12.00 0.83 -13.34
N VAL A 138 -12.13 -0.46 -13.58
CA VAL A 138 -11.84 -1.52 -12.61
C VAL A 138 -10.43 -2.02 -12.85
N TYR A 139 -9.73 -2.36 -11.77
CA TYR A 139 -8.41 -2.97 -11.81
C TYR A 139 -8.31 -4.13 -12.81
N SER A 140 -7.19 -4.17 -13.54
CA SER A 140 -6.75 -5.32 -14.32
C SER A 140 -5.25 -5.58 -14.06
N SER A 141 -4.83 -6.84 -14.18
CA SER A 141 -3.43 -7.22 -14.06
C SER A 141 -2.56 -6.54 -15.11
N ASP A 142 -3.05 -6.38 -16.35
CA ASP A 142 -2.33 -5.71 -17.45
C ASP A 142 -1.94 -4.25 -17.10
N THR A 143 -2.84 -3.50 -16.44
CA THR A 143 -2.52 -2.14 -15.99
C THR A 143 -1.42 -2.15 -14.93
N ALA A 144 -1.49 -3.09 -13.99
CA ALA A 144 -0.47 -3.23 -12.96
C ALA A 144 0.89 -3.67 -13.51
N GLU A 145 0.92 -4.62 -14.44
CA GLU A 145 2.15 -5.07 -15.09
C GLU A 145 2.84 -3.92 -15.84
N LYS A 146 2.08 -3.06 -16.53
CA LYS A 146 2.62 -1.85 -17.17
C LYS A 146 3.24 -0.89 -16.14
N VAL A 147 2.55 -0.65 -15.01
CA VAL A 147 3.08 0.20 -13.95
C VAL A 147 4.40 -0.35 -13.41
N PHE A 148 4.47 -1.65 -13.11
CA PHE A 148 5.71 -2.28 -12.62
C PHE A 148 6.83 -2.28 -13.66
N ALA A 149 6.50 -2.48 -14.94
CA ALA A 149 7.48 -2.36 -16.03
C ALA A 149 8.05 -0.94 -16.11
N ASN A 150 7.22 0.09 -15.98
CA ASN A 150 7.65 1.50 -15.97
C ASN A 150 8.49 1.84 -14.72
N LEU A 151 8.18 1.22 -13.57
CA LEU A 151 9.03 1.26 -12.37
C LEU A 151 10.35 0.47 -12.53
N GLY A 152 10.51 -0.25 -13.64
CA GLY A 152 11.67 -1.09 -13.91
C GLY A 152 11.76 -2.33 -13.02
N ILE A 153 10.64 -2.77 -12.44
CA ILE A 153 10.58 -3.94 -11.56
C ILE A 153 10.19 -5.16 -12.40
N ASP A 154 11.09 -6.15 -12.48
CA ASP A 154 10.77 -7.45 -13.07
C ASP A 154 10.05 -8.32 -12.04
N ILE A 155 8.72 -8.33 -12.12
CA ILE A 155 7.86 -9.14 -11.25
C ILE A 155 8.17 -10.63 -11.38
N ASN A 156 8.56 -11.12 -12.56
CA ASN A 156 8.82 -12.54 -12.77
C ASN A 156 10.02 -13.03 -11.95
N ALA A 157 10.98 -12.14 -11.67
CA ALA A 157 12.11 -12.44 -10.81
C ALA A 157 11.73 -12.68 -9.33
N SER A 158 10.48 -12.41 -8.94
CA SER A 158 9.94 -12.73 -7.62
C SER A 158 9.33 -14.13 -7.52
N GLY A 159 9.03 -14.78 -8.65
CA GLY A 159 8.23 -16.02 -8.68
C GLY A 159 6.75 -15.83 -8.30
N LYS A 160 6.27 -14.58 -8.30
CA LYS A 160 4.89 -14.18 -7.97
C LYS A 160 4.26 -13.41 -9.13
N THR A 161 2.94 -13.40 -9.20
CA THR A 161 2.19 -12.51 -10.11
C THR A 161 2.08 -11.10 -9.54
N VAL A 162 1.77 -10.11 -10.38
CA VAL A 162 1.57 -8.73 -9.91
C VAL A 162 0.42 -8.65 -8.91
N ASP A 163 -0.65 -9.42 -9.11
CA ASP A 163 -1.78 -9.52 -8.18
C ASP A 163 -1.34 -10.02 -6.80
N GLU A 164 -0.49 -11.05 -6.74
CA GLU A 164 0.03 -11.57 -5.47
C GLU A 164 0.87 -10.51 -4.74
N ILE A 165 1.71 -9.76 -5.47
CA ILE A 165 2.50 -8.67 -4.90
C ILE A 165 1.61 -7.56 -4.36
N LEU A 166 0.59 -7.14 -5.11
CA LEU A 166 -0.29 -6.04 -4.72
C LEU A 166 -1.28 -6.43 -3.62
N ARG A 167 -1.63 -7.71 -3.47
CA ARG A 167 -2.51 -8.19 -2.40
C ARG A 167 -1.78 -8.44 -1.09
N ASP A 168 -0.51 -8.86 -1.13
CA ASP A 168 0.27 -9.20 0.06
C ASP A 168 1.75 -8.82 -0.11
N THR A 169 1.99 -7.51 -0.21
CA THR A 169 3.33 -6.98 -0.50
C THR A 169 4.33 -7.33 0.61
N GLU A 170 3.90 -7.29 1.86
CA GLU A 170 4.75 -7.61 3.02
C GLU A 170 5.28 -9.04 2.95
N SER A 171 4.40 -10.02 2.75
CA SER A 171 4.81 -11.43 2.70
C SER A 171 5.70 -11.70 1.48
N VAL A 172 5.44 -11.06 0.34
CA VAL A 172 6.33 -11.17 -0.83
C VAL A 172 7.72 -10.62 -0.51
N VAL A 173 7.82 -9.41 0.03
CA VAL A 173 9.12 -8.81 0.37
C VAL A 173 9.87 -9.67 1.40
N ALA A 174 9.18 -10.15 2.44
CA ALA A 174 9.78 -11.02 3.44
C ALA A 174 10.33 -12.33 2.83
N ASN A 175 9.57 -12.96 1.92
CA ASN A 175 10.02 -14.16 1.21
C ASN A 175 11.25 -13.88 0.32
N LEU A 176 11.30 -12.72 -0.34
CA LEU A 176 12.44 -12.33 -1.16
C LEU A 176 13.70 -12.05 -0.32
N GLN A 177 13.54 -11.60 0.92
CA GLN A 177 14.65 -11.38 1.87
C GLN A 177 15.13 -12.66 2.55
N SER A 178 14.34 -13.73 2.50
CA SER A 178 14.66 -15.00 3.16
C SER A 178 15.83 -15.73 2.47
N GLU A 179 16.40 -16.73 3.14
CA GLU A 179 17.49 -17.53 2.58
C GLU A 179 17.07 -18.21 1.26
N GLY A 180 17.85 -17.99 0.20
CA GLY A 180 17.54 -18.47 -1.16
C GLY A 180 16.53 -17.60 -1.92
N GLY A 181 16.05 -16.51 -1.33
CA GLY A 181 15.25 -15.48 -1.99
C GLY A 181 16.09 -14.53 -2.85
N ASN A 182 15.40 -13.58 -3.50
CA ASN A 182 16.02 -12.53 -4.31
C ASN A 182 16.09 -11.21 -3.53
N SER A 183 17.11 -11.07 -2.68
CA SER A 183 17.28 -9.92 -1.79
C SER A 183 17.45 -8.60 -2.54
N GLU A 184 18.06 -8.61 -3.72
CA GLU A 184 18.20 -7.43 -4.57
C GLU A 184 16.83 -6.91 -5.03
N LEU A 185 15.92 -7.81 -5.42
CA LEU A 185 14.55 -7.46 -5.76
C LEU A 185 13.78 -6.94 -4.54
N ALA A 186 14.00 -7.52 -3.36
CA ALA A 186 13.38 -7.01 -2.13
C ALA A 186 13.82 -5.57 -1.82
N THR A 187 15.13 -5.30 -1.87
CA THR A 187 15.67 -3.94 -1.69
C THR A 187 15.10 -2.99 -2.74
N LYS A 188 14.99 -3.44 -4.00
CA LYS A 188 14.39 -2.63 -5.06
C LYS A 188 12.92 -2.32 -4.81
N LEU A 189 12.12 -3.29 -4.38
CA LEU A 189 10.71 -3.07 -4.04
C LEU A 189 10.56 -2.07 -2.90
N VAL A 190 11.32 -2.23 -1.81
CA VAL A 190 11.22 -1.34 -0.64
C VAL A 190 11.70 0.08 -0.97
N ALA A 191 12.85 0.22 -1.63
CA ALA A 191 13.36 1.54 -2.03
C ALA A 191 12.40 2.23 -3.00
N THR A 192 11.89 1.50 -4.00
CA THR A 192 10.97 2.07 -4.99
C THR A 192 9.64 2.47 -4.35
N ALA A 193 9.09 1.67 -3.43
CA ALA A 193 7.87 2.04 -2.70
C ALA A 193 8.04 3.37 -1.96
N ASN A 194 9.12 3.52 -1.19
CA ASN A 194 9.43 4.74 -0.44
C ASN A 194 9.54 5.97 -1.36
N ILE A 195 10.21 5.82 -2.51
CA ILE A 195 10.36 6.91 -3.49
C ILE A 195 9.04 7.24 -4.18
N VAL A 196 8.24 6.25 -4.58
CA VAL A 196 6.90 6.48 -5.16
C VAL A 196 6.01 7.21 -4.14
N SER A 197 6.09 6.84 -2.86
CA SER A 197 5.39 7.49 -1.75
C SER A 197 5.70 8.99 -1.68
N ASP A 198 6.98 9.34 -1.72
CA ASP A 198 7.46 10.73 -1.68
C ASP A 198 7.05 11.50 -2.97
N ILE A 199 7.12 10.84 -4.14
CA ILE A 199 6.74 11.45 -5.43
C ILE A 199 5.25 11.74 -5.51
N ILE A 200 4.39 10.80 -5.13
CA ILE A 200 2.92 10.97 -5.17
C ILE A 200 2.50 12.15 -4.28
N LYS A 201 3.12 12.30 -3.10
CA LYS A 201 2.87 13.44 -2.22
C LYS A 201 3.28 14.76 -2.85
N ALA A 202 4.48 14.82 -3.41
CA ALA A 202 5.04 16.03 -3.99
C ALA A 202 4.32 16.44 -5.29
N ASN A 203 3.78 15.45 -6.02
CA ASN A 203 3.20 15.61 -7.36
C ASN A 203 1.83 14.93 -7.46
N PRO A 204 0.81 15.39 -6.71
CA PRO A 204 -0.48 14.70 -6.61
C PRO A 204 -1.28 14.66 -7.92
N THR A 205 -0.91 15.48 -8.90
CA THR A 205 -1.58 15.58 -10.21
C THR A 205 -0.68 15.13 -11.37
N ALA A 206 0.52 14.63 -11.10
CA ALA A 206 1.41 14.17 -12.16
C ALA A 206 0.87 12.90 -12.84
N ALA A 207 1.24 12.73 -14.10
CA ALA A 207 0.88 11.52 -14.83
C ALA A 207 1.49 10.27 -14.16
N PRO A 208 0.74 9.18 -13.95
CA PRO A 208 1.25 7.96 -13.30
C PRO A 208 2.49 7.38 -13.98
N GLU A 209 2.55 7.45 -15.31
CA GLU A 209 3.72 7.03 -16.08
C GLU A 209 4.95 7.89 -15.78
N ALA A 210 4.78 9.22 -15.63
CA ALA A 210 5.88 10.11 -15.26
C ALA A 210 6.37 9.84 -13.83
N VAL A 211 5.43 9.60 -12.90
CA VAL A 211 5.75 9.17 -11.52
C VAL A 211 6.55 7.88 -11.52
N ALA A 212 6.15 6.88 -12.31
CA ALA A 212 6.83 5.58 -12.36
C ALA A 212 8.28 5.70 -12.87
N VAL A 213 8.51 6.46 -13.94
CA VAL A 213 9.84 6.66 -14.54
C VAL A 213 10.75 7.49 -13.63
N ALA A 214 10.21 8.55 -13.02
CA ALA A 214 10.93 9.34 -12.02
C ALA A 214 11.33 8.47 -10.84
N ALA A 215 10.39 7.68 -10.31
CA ALA A 215 10.62 6.78 -9.19
C ALA A 215 11.70 5.74 -9.49
N LYS A 216 11.64 5.11 -10.67
CA LYS A 216 12.67 4.18 -11.13
C LYS A 216 14.05 4.81 -11.08
N SER A 217 14.20 5.99 -11.69
CA SER A 217 15.49 6.67 -11.81
C SER A 217 16.04 7.09 -10.44
N MET A 218 15.17 7.60 -9.56
CA MET A 218 15.56 8.01 -8.21
C MET A 218 15.87 6.81 -7.31
N ALA A 219 15.11 5.73 -7.41
CA ALA A 219 15.34 4.49 -6.66
C ALA A 219 16.66 3.82 -7.08
N GLU A 220 17.02 3.83 -8.37
CA GLU A 220 18.31 3.33 -8.85
C GLU A 220 19.49 4.08 -8.19
N GLU A 221 19.43 5.40 -8.09
CA GLU A 221 20.46 6.20 -7.40
C GLU A 221 20.49 5.92 -5.88
N VAL A 222 19.33 5.76 -5.25
CA VAL A 222 19.25 5.40 -3.81
C VAL A 222 19.88 4.04 -3.55
N ILE A 223 19.56 3.03 -4.36
CA ILE A 223 20.12 1.67 -4.23
C ILE A 223 21.61 1.67 -4.53
N ALA A 224 22.07 2.47 -5.50
CA ALA A 224 23.51 2.61 -5.78
C ALA A 224 24.28 3.18 -4.59
N LYS A 225 23.70 4.16 -3.88
CA LYS A 225 24.30 4.74 -2.66
C LYS A 225 24.14 3.83 -1.43
N TYR A 226 23.01 3.13 -1.31
CA TYR A 226 22.64 2.28 -0.18
C TYR A 226 22.20 0.87 -0.65
N PRO A 227 23.15 -0.02 -1.04
CA PRO A 227 22.81 -1.32 -1.65
C PRO A 227 22.03 -2.28 -0.77
N HIS A 228 22.01 -2.05 0.55
CA HIS A 228 21.33 -2.89 1.54
C HIS A 228 20.04 -2.26 2.08
N TYR A 229 19.54 -1.19 1.45
CA TYR A 229 18.34 -0.49 1.89
C TYR A 229 17.18 -1.47 2.16
N PRO A 230 16.45 -1.31 3.28
CA PRO A 230 16.50 -0.22 4.25
C PRO A 230 17.56 -0.39 5.37
N LYS A 231 18.45 -1.38 5.31
CA LYS A 231 19.54 -1.53 6.28
C LYS A 231 20.72 -0.62 5.93
N ALA A 232 21.43 -0.15 6.96
CA ALA A 232 22.64 0.66 6.79
C ALA A 232 23.79 -0.11 6.11
N GLY A 233 23.78 -1.44 6.20
CA GLY A 233 24.79 -2.33 5.62
C GLY A 233 24.37 -3.81 5.70
N ALA A 234 25.14 -4.70 5.07
CA ALA A 234 24.81 -6.12 4.96
C ALA A 234 24.57 -6.80 6.32
N ASP A 235 25.47 -6.54 7.27
CA ASP A 235 25.46 -7.13 8.61
C ASP A 235 24.94 -6.16 9.68
N SER A 236 24.35 -5.03 9.29
CA SER A 236 23.85 -4.02 10.22
C SER A 236 22.42 -4.33 10.65
N GLU A 237 22.17 -4.24 11.96
CA GLU A 237 20.81 -4.17 12.52
C GLU A 237 20.24 -2.74 12.44
N GLU A 238 21.08 -1.74 12.15
CA GLU A 238 20.63 -0.37 11.98
C GLU A 238 19.85 -0.22 10.68
N VAL A 239 18.64 0.30 10.82
CA VAL A 239 17.77 0.68 9.72
C VAL A 239 17.97 2.16 9.39
N ILE A 240 17.81 2.49 8.13
CA ILE A 240 17.92 3.84 7.60
C ILE A 240 16.73 4.12 6.70
N TYR A 241 16.48 5.40 6.49
CA TYR A 241 15.54 5.85 5.48
C TYR A 241 16.10 7.08 4.76
N VAL A 242 15.69 7.26 3.51
CA VAL A 242 16.06 8.43 2.70
C VAL A 242 14.83 9.30 2.50
N GLU A 243 15.00 10.60 2.67
CA GLU A 243 14.01 11.61 2.33
C GLU A 243 14.58 12.47 1.21
N ILE A 244 13.95 12.39 0.04
CA ILE A 244 14.27 13.28 -1.07
C ILE A 244 13.40 14.52 -0.94
N SER A 245 13.96 15.70 -1.23
CA SER A 245 13.21 16.95 -1.07
C SER A 245 12.02 17.00 -2.04
N GLU A 246 10.96 17.70 -1.64
CA GLU A 246 9.79 17.91 -2.50
C GLU A 246 10.17 18.65 -3.80
N GLU A 247 11.11 19.60 -3.72
CA GLU A 247 11.62 20.35 -4.87
C GLU A 247 12.36 19.45 -5.85
N ASP A 248 13.31 18.65 -5.36
CA ASP A 248 14.05 17.67 -6.17
C ASP A 248 13.10 16.71 -6.88
N THR A 249 12.13 16.22 -6.12
CA THR A 249 11.14 15.27 -6.61
C THR A 249 10.27 15.89 -7.71
N LYS A 250 9.79 17.12 -7.53
CA LYS A 250 9.05 17.87 -8.57
C LYS A 250 9.90 18.09 -9.82
N ASN A 251 11.16 18.49 -9.66
CA ASN A 251 12.06 18.75 -10.78
C ASN A 251 12.28 17.51 -11.66
N VAL A 252 12.48 16.34 -11.03
CA VAL A 252 12.63 15.06 -11.76
C VAL A 252 11.34 14.72 -12.51
N VAL A 253 10.18 14.79 -11.85
CA VAL A 253 8.88 14.50 -12.49
C VAL A 253 8.61 15.46 -13.66
N GLU A 254 8.81 16.76 -13.49
CA GLU A 254 8.62 17.74 -14.56
C GLU A 254 9.53 17.47 -15.76
N GLN A 255 10.77 17.03 -15.53
CA GLN A 255 11.68 16.66 -16.61
C GLN A 255 11.14 15.46 -17.39
N VAL A 256 10.65 14.43 -16.68
CA VAL A 256 10.05 13.25 -17.30
C VAL A 256 8.80 13.63 -18.10
N GLU A 257 7.90 14.45 -17.55
CA GLU A 257 6.69 14.89 -18.25
C GLU A 257 7.01 15.67 -19.53
N LYS A 258 8.02 16.56 -19.49
CA LYS A 258 8.51 17.28 -20.68
C LYS A 258 9.05 16.32 -21.75
N ASP A 259 9.75 15.27 -21.32
CA ASP A 259 10.31 14.26 -22.21
C ASP A 259 9.24 13.35 -22.84
N ILE A 260 8.22 12.95 -22.07
CA ILE A 260 7.04 12.23 -22.58
C ILE A 260 6.28 13.11 -23.57
N ALA A 261 6.03 14.37 -23.24
CA ALA A 261 5.34 15.32 -24.11
C ALA A 261 6.11 15.59 -25.43
N ALA A 262 7.44 15.47 -25.39
CA ALA A 262 8.30 15.54 -26.57
C ALA A 262 8.29 14.24 -27.41
N GLY A 263 7.56 13.21 -26.99
CA GLY A 263 7.41 11.94 -27.69
C GLY A 263 8.59 10.97 -27.50
N LYS A 264 9.41 11.15 -26.45
CA LYS A 264 10.48 10.20 -26.15
C LYS A 264 9.88 8.87 -25.65
N PRO A 265 10.36 7.72 -26.13
CA PRO A 265 9.97 6.42 -25.58
C PRO A 265 10.32 6.34 -24.09
N VAL A 266 9.37 5.88 -23.28
CA VAL A 266 9.43 5.84 -21.81
C VAL A 266 10.63 5.07 -21.29
N ASP A 267 10.98 3.96 -21.94
CA ASP A 267 12.14 3.12 -21.63
C ASP A 267 13.49 3.81 -21.90
N GLN A 268 13.49 4.92 -22.64
CA GLN A 268 14.67 5.71 -22.98
C GLN A 268 14.78 7.02 -22.18
N ILE A 269 13.76 7.37 -21.40
CA ILE A 269 13.79 8.57 -20.57
C ILE A 269 14.73 8.32 -19.39
N LYS A 270 15.71 9.22 -19.23
CA LYS A 270 16.68 9.24 -18.13
C LYS A 270 16.73 10.66 -17.58
N PRO A 271 15.87 11.00 -16.61
CA PRO A 271 15.90 12.32 -16.01
C PRO A 271 17.20 12.51 -15.23
N THR A 272 17.58 13.76 -15.02
CA THR A 272 18.71 14.10 -14.17
C THR A 272 18.26 14.00 -12.73
N VAL A 273 18.75 13.01 -12.00
CA VAL A 273 18.44 12.83 -10.58
C VAL A 273 19.41 13.68 -9.75
N PRO A 274 18.94 14.48 -8.77
CA PRO A 274 19.81 15.21 -7.88
C PRO A 274 20.60 14.26 -6.97
N PRO A 275 21.74 14.70 -6.39
CA PRO A 275 22.52 13.87 -5.50
C PRO A 275 21.66 13.32 -4.36
N VAL A 276 21.68 12.00 -4.17
CA VAL A 276 20.93 11.35 -3.10
C VAL A 276 21.40 11.90 -1.75
N PRO A 277 20.50 12.44 -0.90
CA PRO A 277 20.84 12.92 0.43
C PRO A 277 21.46 11.84 1.31
N ASP A 278 22.08 12.23 2.42
CA ASP A 278 22.52 11.25 3.41
C ASP A 278 21.30 10.65 4.11
N ALA A 279 21.30 9.32 4.23
CA ALA A 279 20.25 8.59 4.90
C ALA A 279 20.18 8.98 6.39
N LYS A 280 18.97 9.01 6.91
CA LYS A 280 18.69 9.28 8.31
C LYS A 280 18.65 7.95 9.08
N PRO A 281 19.14 7.92 10.33
CA PRO A 281 18.97 6.75 11.18
C PRO A 281 17.48 6.56 11.46
N GLY A 282 17.00 5.34 11.24
CA GLY A 282 15.65 4.93 11.58
C GLY A 282 15.59 4.28 12.96
N LYS A 283 14.38 4.23 13.52
CA LYS A 283 14.06 3.46 14.71
C LYS A 283 12.72 2.75 14.52
N PRO A 284 12.66 1.41 14.66
CA PRO A 284 11.39 0.71 14.66
C PRO A 284 10.41 1.28 15.69
N VAL A 285 9.13 1.26 15.34
CA VAL A 285 8.05 1.75 16.19
C VAL A 285 7.16 0.59 16.58
N ASP A 286 7.05 0.35 17.88
CA ASP A 286 6.19 -0.70 18.41
C ASP A 286 4.71 -0.34 18.24
N PRO A 287 3.84 -1.31 17.91
CA PRO A 287 2.39 -1.10 17.88
C PRO A 287 1.84 -0.82 19.28
N VAL A 288 0.63 -0.28 19.35
CA VAL A 288 -0.09 -0.09 20.61
C VAL A 288 -1.02 -1.25 20.91
N ALA A 289 -1.24 -1.55 22.19
CA ALA A 289 -2.26 -2.49 22.59
C ALA A 289 -3.63 -2.07 22.02
N PRO A 290 -4.46 -3.01 21.54
CA PRO A 290 -5.83 -2.71 21.13
C PRO A 290 -6.60 -2.10 22.29
N PRO A 291 -7.57 -1.19 22.02
CA PRO A 291 -8.43 -0.69 23.08
C PRO A 291 -9.05 -1.88 23.81
N SER A 292 -8.83 -1.97 25.12
CA SER A 292 -9.47 -3.00 25.93
C SER A 292 -10.98 -2.80 25.79
N GLY A 293 -11.65 -3.71 25.08
CA GLY A 293 -13.11 -3.74 25.02
C GLY A 293 -13.61 -3.72 26.46
N GLY A 294 -14.32 -2.66 26.83
CA GLY A 294 -14.88 -2.55 28.17
C GLY A 294 -15.72 -3.78 28.44
N SER A 295 -15.28 -4.60 29.38
CA SER A 295 -16.13 -5.59 30.03
C SER A 295 -17.20 -4.81 30.81
N GLY A 296 -18.22 -4.34 30.09
CA GLY A 296 -19.47 -3.82 30.63
C GLY A 296 -20.31 -5.00 31.13
N GLY A 297 -19.84 -5.64 32.19
CA GLY A 297 -20.57 -6.62 32.97
C GLY A 297 -20.82 -6.07 34.37
N ASN A 298 -21.94 -5.35 34.53
CA ASN A 298 -22.88 -5.39 35.65
C ASN A 298 -23.93 -4.27 35.52
#